data_AF-A0A353C5Y3-F1
#
_entry.id   AF-A0A353C5Y3-F1
#
_cell.length_a   1.000
_cell.length_b   1.000
_cell.length_c   1.000
_cell.angle_alpha   90.00
_cell.angle_beta   90.00
_cell.angle_gamma   90.00
#
_symmetry.space_group_name_H-M   'P 1'
#
loop_
_entity.id
_entity.type
_entity.pdbx_description
1 polymer ?
#
loop_
_entity_poly.entity_id
_entity_poly.type
_entity_poly.pdbx_seq_one_letter_code
_entity_poly.pdbx_strand_id
1 'polypeptide(L)'
;MSSFPEIPLEAWRPTKNTIHLYFQIVGKIRLAMHPRMNHWWHVPLYVTPRGISTRTIPYNDGNFEIEFDLIDHRILISTSGGGREDFSLFDGLTVADFYSSIFANLKKLGIDVSIKPLPYEAPSTTPFPDDTENRSYDKEYVGRFHKTMVAV
;
A
#
# COMPACT_ATOMS: atom_id res chain seq x y z
N MET A 1 -0.89 2.30 31.23
CA MET A 1 -1.64 1.55 30.20
C MET A 1 -2.13 2.57 29.19
N SER A 2 -1.52 2.65 28.01
CA SER A 2 -1.96 3.57 26.96
C SER A 2 -3.34 3.12 26.47
N SER A 3 -4.36 3.98 26.57
CA SER A 3 -5.64 3.67 25.93
C SER A 3 -5.44 3.75 24.42
N PHE A 4 -5.88 2.72 23.70
CA PHE A 4 -5.92 2.77 22.25
C PHE A 4 -6.83 3.92 21.79
N PRO A 5 -6.50 4.61 20.68
CA PRO A 5 -7.39 5.62 20.13
C PRO A 5 -8.69 4.98 19.62
N GLU A 6 -9.80 5.70 19.73
CA GLU A 6 -11.09 5.22 19.23
C GLU A 6 -11.10 5.18 17.70
N ILE A 7 -11.54 4.06 17.12
CA ILE A 7 -11.73 3.91 15.67
C ILE A 7 -13.13 3.33 15.42
N PRO A 8 -14.19 4.16 15.47
CA PRO A 8 -15.55 3.69 15.22
C PRO A 8 -15.67 3.09 13.81
N LEU A 9 -16.10 1.83 13.74
CA LEU A 9 -16.05 1.07 12.49
C LEU A 9 -16.84 1.75 11.36
N GLU A 10 -18.05 2.24 11.63
CA GLU A 10 -18.88 2.84 10.58
C GLU A 10 -18.26 4.08 9.95
N ALA A 11 -17.66 4.95 10.76
CA ALA A 11 -17.01 6.16 10.26
C ALA A 11 -15.66 5.83 9.57
N TRP A 12 -14.94 4.81 10.05
CA TRP A 12 -13.67 4.38 9.48
C TRP A 12 -13.82 3.56 8.19
N ARG A 13 -14.95 2.86 8.03
CA ARG A 13 -15.15 1.82 6.99
C ARG A 13 -14.82 2.30 5.57
N PRO A 14 -15.23 3.50 5.10
CA PRO A 14 -14.90 3.95 3.74
C PRO A 14 -13.40 4.08 3.49
N THR A 15 -12.67 4.70 4.42
CA THR A 15 -11.21 4.84 4.31
C THR A 15 -10.51 3.49 4.48
N LYS A 16 -10.96 2.67 5.45
CA LYS A 16 -10.44 1.31 5.66
C LYS A 16 -10.52 0.49 4.38
N ASN A 17 -11.66 0.53 3.69
CA ASN A 17 -11.89 -0.24 2.48
C ASN A 17 -10.98 0.25 1.34
N THR A 18 -10.86 1.56 1.15
CA THR A 18 -9.98 2.16 0.13
C THR A 18 -8.52 1.77 0.37
N ILE A 19 -8.01 1.94 1.58
CA ILE A 19 -6.62 1.59 1.95
C ILE A 19 -6.39 0.08 1.85
N HIS A 20 -7.38 -0.75 2.19
CA HIS A 20 -7.28 -2.19 2.01
C HIS A 20 -7.02 -2.55 0.54
N LEU A 21 -7.70 -1.91 -0.40
CA LEU A 21 -7.46 -2.11 -1.84
C LEU A 21 -6.07 -1.64 -2.26
N TYR A 22 -5.58 -0.51 -1.73
CA TYR A 22 -4.19 -0.08 -1.94
C TYR A 22 -3.18 -1.12 -1.43
N PHE A 23 -3.41 -1.69 -0.24
CA PHE A 23 -2.58 -2.76 0.31
C PHE A 23 -2.59 -4.01 -0.57
N GLN A 24 -3.74 -4.36 -1.14
CA GLN A 24 -3.80 -5.49 -2.07
C GLN A 24 -2.96 -5.24 -3.33
N ILE A 25 -2.99 -4.03 -3.90
CA ILE A 25 -2.17 -3.69 -5.07
C ILE A 25 -0.68 -3.84 -4.73
N VAL A 26 -0.22 -3.25 -3.62
CA VAL A 26 1.19 -3.33 -3.20
C VAL A 26 1.59 -4.76 -2.81
N GLY A 27 0.73 -5.50 -2.12
CA GLY A 27 0.94 -6.90 -1.79
C GLY A 27 1.04 -7.79 -3.02
N LYS A 28 0.24 -7.53 -4.06
CA LYS A 28 0.31 -8.24 -5.35
C LYS A 28 1.61 -7.92 -6.10
N ILE A 29 2.10 -6.68 -6.05
CA ILE A 29 3.41 -6.32 -6.62
C ILE A 29 4.52 -7.12 -5.93
N ARG A 30 4.54 -7.12 -4.58
CA ARG A 30 5.51 -7.89 -3.80
C ARG A 30 5.45 -9.38 -4.13
N LEU A 31 4.23 -9.93 -4.22
CA LEU A 31 4.01 -11.33 -4.60
C LEU A 31 4.54 -11.66 -6.00
N ALA A 32 4.32 -10.78 -6.98
CA ALA A 32 4.76 -11.01 -8.36
C ALA A 32 6.29 -10.98 -8.50
N MET A 33 6.96 -10.14 -7.72
CA MET A 33 8.39 -9.85 -7.86
C MET A 33 9.29 -10.72 -6.97
N HIS A 34 8.79 -11.20 -5.84
CA HIS A 34 9.60 -11.97 -4.91
C HIS A 34 9.73 -13.43 -5.36
N PRO A 35 10.91 -14.07 -5.21
CA PRO A 35 11.04 -15.51 -5.39
C PRO A 35 10.02 -16.26 -4.54
N ARG A 36 9.37 -17.27 -5.14
CA ARG A 36 8.39 -18.11 -4.44
C ARG A 36 9.05 -18.77 -3.23
N MET A 37 8.48 -18.56 -2.06
CA MET A 37 8.84 -19.28 -0.82
C MET A 37 7.66 -20.11 -0.36
N ASN A 38 7.95 -21.19 0.37
CA ASN A 38 6.93 -22.04 0.98
C ASN A 38 5.92 -21.20 1.77
N HIS A 39 4.65 -21.60 1.68
CA HIS A 39 3.53 -20.97 2.40
C HIS A 39 3.40 -19.45 2.23
N TRP A 40 3.95 -18.87 1.15
CA TRP A 40 3.79 -17.45 0.83
C TRP A 40 4.30 -16.52 1.94
N TRP A 41 5.21 -17.01 2.81
CA TRP A 41 5.73 -16.26 3.96
C TRP A 41 6.46 -14.96 3.59
N HIS A 42 6.81 -14.78 2.32
CA HIS A 42 7.42 -13.57 1.81
C HIS A 42 6.42 -12.45 1.53
N VAL A 43 5.11 -12.75 1.41
CA VAL A 43 4.09 -11.80 0.97
C VAL A 43 3.61 -10.76 2.00
N PRO A 44 3.70 -10.95 3.35
CA PRO A 44 3.09 -10.00 4.26
C PRO A 44 3.73 -8.62 4.13
N LEU A 45 2.93 -7.60 4.42
CA LEU A 45 3.44 -6.26 4.66
C LEU A 45 3.83 -6.14 6.13
N TYR A 46 4.85 -5.33 6.42
CA TYR A 46 5.45 -5.20 7.73
C TYR A 46 5.13 -3.84 8.32
N VAL A 47 4.65 -3.80 9.55
CA VAL A 47 4.50 -2.55 10.30
C VAL A 47 5.88 -1.94 10.56
N THR A 48 6.02 -0.65 10.29
CA THR A 48 7.19 0.17 10.59
C THR A 48 6.79 1.31 11.52
N PRO A 49 7.75 2.01 12.17
CA PRO A 49 7.41 3.17 12.99
C PRO A 49 6.62 4.26 12.25
N ARG A 50 6.77 4.37 10.91
CA ARG A 50 6.08 5.38 10.10
C ARG A 50 4.82 4.86 9.40
N GLY A 51 4.61 3.54 9.35
CA GLY A 51 3.47 2.97 8.63
C GLY A 51 3.67 1.51 8.28
N ILE A 52 3.64 1.19 6.99
CA ILE A 52 3.67 -0.19 6.49
C ILE A 52 4.63 -0.28 5.31
N SER A 53 5.51 -1.27 5.31
CA SER A 53 6.50 -1.48 4.26
C SER A 53 6.39 -2.88 3.67
N THR A 54 6.67 -2.99 2.37
CA THR A 54 6.95 -4.30 1.78
C THR A 54 8.20 -4.92 2.36
N ARG A 55 9.15 -4.13 2.88
CA ARG A 55 10.59 -4.47 2.94
C ARG A 55 11.16 -4.73 1.54
N THR A 56 12.43 -5.10 1.51
CA THR A 56 13.20 -5.44 0.32
C THR A 56 12.45 -6.42 -0.59
N ILE A 57 12.38 -6.05 -1.87
CA ILE A 57 11.91 -6.85 -2.99
C ILE A 57 13.06 -6.87 -4.01
N PRO A 58 13.54 -8.06 -4.43
CA PRO A 58 14.56 -8.14 -5.47
C PRO A 58 13.98 -7.81 -6.86
N TYR A 59 14.80 -7.23 -7.73
CA TYR A 59 14.53 -7.05 -9.16
C TYR A 59 15.86 -7.11 -9.93
N ASN A 60 15.83 -7.02 -11.27
CA ASN A 60 17.02 -7.26 -12.11
C ASN A 60 18.23 -6.39 -11.75
N ASP A 61 18.01 -5.11 -11.42
CA ASP A 61 19.07 -4.13 -11.17
C ASP A 61 19.30 -3.85 -9.67
N GLY A 62 18.81 -4.73 -8.79
CA GLY A 62 19.07 -4.65 -7.35
C GLY A 62 17.84 -4.98 -6.51
N ASN A 63 17.54 -4.12 -5.54
CA ASN A 63 16.37 -4.25 -4.68
C ASN A 63 15.59 -2.96 -4.61
N PHE A 64 14.29 -3.06 -4.35
CA PHE A 64 13.45 -1.92 -4.04
C PHE A 64 12.52 -2.22 -2.86
N GLU A 65 11.92 -1.17 -2.32
CA GLU A 65 10.85 -1.28 -1.33
C GLU A 65 9.75 -0.29 -1.65
N ILE A 66 8.53 -0.62 -1.22
CA ILE A 66 7.37 0.27 -1.27
C ILE A 66 6.89 0.47 0.17
N GLU A 67 6.80 1.73 0.58
CA GLU A 67 6.36 2.12 1.91
C GLU A 67 5.10 2.98 1.84
N PHE A 68 4.11 2.62 2.65
CA PHE A 68 3.05 3.52 3.07
C PHE A 68 3.58 4.33 4.26
N ASP A 69 3.99 5.57 3.99
CA ASP A 69 4.30 6.55 5.04
C ASP A 69 2.98 7.14 5.53
N LEU A 70 2.46 6.60 6.64
CA LEU A 70 1.16 6.98 7.19
C LEU A 70 1.24 8.25 8.06
N ILE A 71 2.44 8.77 8.29
CA ILE A 71 2.68 10.05 8.97
C ILE A 71 2.63 11.18 7.94
N ASP A 72 3.41 11.07 6.86
CA ASP A 72 3.44 12.08 5.79
C ASP A 72 2.32 11.87 4.75
N HIS A 73 1.56 10.77 4.86
CA HIS A 73 0.49 10.37 3.95
C HIS A 73 0.97 10.29 2.48
N ARG A 74 1.90 9.38 2.21
CA ARG A 74 2.42 9.14 0.85
C ARG A 74 2.80 7.68 0.64
N ILE A 75 2.89 7.29 -0.62
CA ILE A 75 3.66 6.13 -1.05
C ILE A 75 5.08 6.59 -1.33
N LEU A 76 6.06 5.83 -0.82
CA LEU A 76 7.47 6.00 -1.13
C LEU A 76 8.00 4.72 -1.77
N ILE A 77 8.67 4.84 -2.91
CA ILE A 77 9.39 3.76 -3.57
C ILE A 77 10.87 4.12 -3.58
N SER A 78 11.69 3.25 -2.99
CA SER A 78 13.14 3.44 -2.88
C SER A 78 13.87 2.24 -3.49
N THR A 79 14.95 2.48 -4.23
CA THR A 79 15.81 1.42 -4.77
C THR A 79 17.19 1.40 -4.09
N SER A 80 17.84 0.24 -4.07
CA SER A 80 19.21 0.10 -3.56
C SER A 80 20.25 0.88 -4.38
N GLY A 81 19.89 1.30 -5.59
CA GLY A 81 20.70 2.19 -6.43
C GLY A 81 20.52 3.69 -6.13
N GLY A 82 19.71 4.05 -5.12
CA GLY A 82 19.42 5.43 -4.74
C GLY A 82 18.29 6.10 -5.52
N GLY A 83 17.63 5.36 -6.42
CA GLY A 83 16.43 5.84 -7.11
C GLY A 83 15.26 5.99 -6.14
N ARG A 84 14.46 7.04 -6.33
CA ARG A 84 13.34 7.35 -5.45
C ARG A 84 12.20 7.99 -6.23
N GLU A 85 10.99 7.50 -6.01
CA GLU A 85 9.75 8.14 -6.47
C GLU A 85 8.73 8.11 -5.33
N ASP A 86 7.83 9.09 -5.31
CA ASP A 86 6.77 9.15 -4.32
C ASP A 86 5.52 9.83 -4.88
N PHE A 87 4.38 9.60 -4.22
CA PHE A 87 3.15 10.34 -4.49
C PHE A 87 2.26 10.39 -3.24
N SER A 88 1.48 11.46 -3.13
CA SER A 88 0.64 11.72 -1.96
C SER A 88 -0.59 10.81 -1.89
N LEU A 89 -0.97 10.44 -0.67
CA LEU A 89 -2.25 9.82 -0.32
C LEU A 89 -3.16 10.89 0.28
N PHE A 90 -4.34 11.06 -0.30
CA PHE A 90 -5.27 12.12 0.06
C PHE A 90 -6.70 11.71 -0.24
N ASP A 91 -7.66 12.38 0.40
CA ASP A 91 -9.08 12.12 0.20
C ASP A 91 -9.49 12.47 -1.24
N GLY A 92 -10.12 11.53 -1.93
CA GLY A 92 -10.48 11.64 -3.34
C GLY A 92 -9.53 10.91 -4.31
N LEU A 93 -8.38 10.40 -3.86
CA LEU A 93 -7.52 9.54 -4.69
C LEU A 93 -8.23 8.21 -4.95
N THR A 94 -8.62 7.94 -6.20
CA THR A 94 -9.30 6.68 -6.52
C THR A 94 -8.35 5.48 -6.49
N VAL A 95 -8.89 4.27 -6.37
CA VAL A 95 -8.10 3.03 -6.53
C VAL A 95 -7.51 2.94 -7.94
N ALA A 96 -8.24 3.38 -8.97
CA ALA A 96 -7.74 3.50 -10.34
C ALA A 96 -6.55 4.46 -10.47
N ASP A 97 -6.62 5.63 -9.84
CA ASP A 97 -5.54 6.63 -9.87
C ASP A 97 -4.32 6.16 -9.05
N PHE A 98 -4.54 5.50 -7.90
CA PHE A 98 -3.47 4.87 -7.13
C PHE A 98 -2.78 3.78 -7.96
N TYR A 99 -3.54 2.91 -8.63
CA TYR A 99 -3.01 1.87 -9.51
C TYR A 99 -2.17 2.50 -10.62
N SER A 100 -2.71 3.47 -11.34
CA SER A 100 -1.98 4.18 -12.40
C SER A 100 -0.67 4.83 -11.89
N SER A 101 -0.74 5.51 -10.74
CA SER A 101 0.39 6.23 -10.13
C SER A 101 1.51 5.28 -9.71
N ILE A 102 1.18 4.15 -9.07
CA ILE A 102 2.20 3.23 -8.59
C ILE A 102 2.97 2.56 -9.74
N PHE A 103 2.26 2.11 -10.79
CA PHE A 103 2.90 1.51 -11.96
C PHE A 103 3.69 2.53 -12.78
N ALA A 104 3.22 3.77 -12.89
CA ALA A 104 3.97 4.84 -13.53
C ALA A 104 5.30 5.12 -12.81
N ASN A 105 5.29 5.19 -11.47
CA ASN A 105 6.49 5.44 -10.68
C ASN A 105 7.46 4.24 -10.68
N LEU A 106 6.96 3.00 -10.63
CA LEU A 106 7.79 1.81 -10.81
C LEU A 106 8.50 1.81 -12.17
N LYS A 107 7.78 2.18 -13.24
CA LYS A 107 8.34 2.29 -14.59
C LYS A 107 9.45 3.35 -14.68
N LYS A 108 9.29 4.52 -14.04
CA LYS A 108 10.35 5.55 -13.99
C LYS A 108 11.63 5.04 -13.34
N LEU A 109 11.50 4.14 -12.36
CA LEU A 109 12.62 3.50 -11.67
C LEU A 109 13.19 2.27 -12.42
N GLY A 110 12.67 1.97 -13.62
CA GLY A 110 13.09 0.81 -14.41
C GLY A 110 12.58 -0.53 -13.88
N ILE A 111 11.59 -0.53 -12.98
CA ILE A 111 11.02 -1.75 -12.40
C ILE A 111 9.82 -2.19 -13.26
N ASP A 112 9.99 -3.29 -13.99
CA ASP A 112 8.92 -3.91 -14.77
C ASP A 112 8.21 -4.99 -13.95
N VAL A 113 6.91 -4.82 -13.74
CA VAL A 113 6.07 -5.74 -12.99
C VAL A 113 4.66 -5.74 -13.56
N SER A 114 4.04 -6.91 -13.61
CA SER A 114 2.63 -7.07 -13.95
C SER A 114 1.93 -7.91 -12.89
N ILE A 115 0.72 -7.49 -12.53
CA ILE A 115 -0.13 -8.19 -11.56
C ILE A 115 -1.49 -8.47 -12.19
N LYS A 116 -2.20 -9.49 -11.69
CA LYS A 116 -3.63 -9.65 -12.01
C LYS A 116 -4.39 -8.48 -11.37
N PRO A 117 -5.04 -7.59 -12.15
CA PRO A 117 -5.60 -6.33 -11.66
C PRO A 117 -6.99 -6.49 -11.03
N LEU A 118 -7.25 -7.63 -10.39
CA LEU A 118 -8.50 -7.93 -9.71
C LEU A 118 -8.27 -8.00 -8.20
N PRO A 119 -9.12 -7.37 -7.38
CA PRO A 119 -9.13 -7.59 -5.94
C PRO A 119 -9.27 -9.08 -5.60
N TYR A 120 -8.67 -9.47 -4.48
CA TYR A 120 -9.00 -10.72 -3.81
C TYR A 120 -10.10 -10.41 -2.79
N GLU A 121 -11.30 -10.95 -3.00
CA GLU A 121 -12.47 -10.82 -2.10
C GLU A 121 -12.95 -9.36 -1.84
N ALA A 122 -13.76 -9.15 -0.80
CA ALA A 122 -14.26 -7.85 -0.35
C ALA A 122 -13.10 -6.91 0.05
N PRO A 123 -13.22 -5.57 -0.10
CA PRO A 123 -14.48 -4.81 -0.17
C PRO A 123 -14.99 -4.45 -1.57
N SER A 124 -14.25 -4.76 -2.63
CA SER A 124 -14.63 -4.41 -4.02
C SER A 124 -14.40 -5.60 -4.95
N THR A 125 -15.27 -5.77 -5.93
CA THR A 125 -15.08 -6.73 -7.04
C THR A 125 -14.65 -6.04 -8.34
N THR A 126 -14.61 -4.71 -8.33
CA THR A 126 -14.22 -3.90 -9.50
C THR A 126 -12.72 -4.07 -9.74
N PRO A 127 -12.29 -4.29 -11.00
CA PRO A 127 -10.86 -4.29 -11.32
C PRO A 127 -10.18 -2.99 -10.86
N PHE A 128 -8.96 -3.06 -10.33
CA PHE A 128 -8.29 -1.88 -9.77
C PHE A 128 -8.19 -0.70 -10.76
N PRO A 129 -7.88 -0.89 -12.06
CA PRO A 129 -7.81 0.21 -13.02
C PRO A 129 -9.17 0.89 -13.29
N ASP A 130 -10.27 0.24 -12.95
CA ASP A 130 -11.63 0.70 -13.21
C ASP A 130 -12.33 1.22 -11.93
N ASP A 131 -11.74 0.98 -10.75
CA ASP A 131 -12.33 1.33 -9.46
C ASP A 131 -12.14 2.82 -9.14
N THR A 132 -13.11 3.61 -9.61
CA THR A 132 -13.22 5.06 -9.36
C THR A 132 -14.13 5.40 -8.17
N GLU A 133 -14.79 4.39 -7.59
CA GLU A 133 -15.72 4.55 -6.45
C GLU A 133 -14.97 4.63 -5.12
N ASN A 134 -14.00 3.73 -4.90
CA ASN A 134 -13.22 3.70 -3.67
C ASN A 134 -12.14 4.79 -3.70
N ARG A 135 -12.36 5.85 -2.91
CA ARG A 135 -11.49 7.04 -2.90
C ARG A 135 -11.41 7.76 -1.56
N SER A 136 -11.97 7.19 -0.49
CA SER A 136 -12.00 7.84 0.81
C SER A 136 -10.64 7.69 1.50
N TYR A 137 -10.10 8.79 2.03
CA TYR A 137 -8.86 8.80 2.78
C TYR A 137 -8.88 9.87 3.88
N ASP A 138 -9.47 9.53 5.03
CA ASP A 138 -9.45 10.36 6.23
C ASP A 138 -8.12 10.21 6.97
N LYS A 139 -7.29 11.27 6.93
CA LYS A 139 -5.98 11.31 7.58
C LYS A 139 -6.04 11.11 9.09
N GLU A 140 -7.10 11.56 9.75
CA GLU A 140 -7.25 11.40 11.19
C GLU A 140 -7.45 9.93 11.53
N TYR A 141 -8.38 9.24 10.84
CA TYR A 141 -8.57 7.82 11.08
C TYR A 141 -7.36 6.97 10.69
N VAL A 142 -6.64 7.34 9.62
CA VAL A 142 -5.35 6.70 9.27
C VAL A 142 -4.33 6.88 10.38
N GLY A 143 -4.22 8.08 10.96
CA GLY A 143 -3.32 8.34 12.09
C GLY A 143 -3.70 7.54 13.34
N ARG A 144 -4.99 7.37 13.62
CA ARG A 144 -5.46 6.51 14.71
C ARG A 144 -5.14 5.03 14.45
N PHE A 145 -5.38 4.56 13.22
CA PHE A 145 -5.03 3.20 12.78
C PHE A 145 -3.52 2.93 12.92
N HIS A 146 -2.67 3.86 12.47
CA HIS A 146 -1.22 3.79 12.66
C HIS A 146 -0.82 3.70 14.12
N LYS A 147 -1.32 4.60 14.98
CA LYS A 147 -1.07 4.59 16.43
C LYS A 147 -1.43 3.25 17.08
N THR A 148 -2.55 2.64 16.65
CA THR A 148 -2.95 1.31 17.13
C THR A 148 -1.98 0.22 16.70
N MET A 149 -1.48 0.26 15.45
CA MET A 149 -0.54 -0.75 14.94
C MET A 149 0.83 -0.71 15.61
N VAL A 150 1.31 0.46 16.05
CA VAL A 150 2.65 0.62 16.63
C VAL A 150 2.69 0.58 18.16
N ALA A 151 1.53 0.50 18.83
CA ALA A 151 1.46 0.34 20.27
C ALA A 151 1.87 -1.09 20.67
N VAL A 152 2.86 -1.21 21.56
CA VAL A 152 3.41 -2.46 22.12
C VAL A 152 3.22 -2.50 23.64
#